data_AF-A0A2V3Y5E0-F1
#
_entry.id   AF-A0A2V3Y5E0-F1
#
_cell.length_a   1.000
_cell.length_b   1.000
_cell.length_c   1.000
_cell.angle_alpha   90.00
_cell.angle_beta   90.00
_cell.angle_gamma   90.00
#
_symmetry.space_group_name_H-M   'P 1'
#
loop_
_entity.id
_entity.type
_entity.pdbx_description
1 polymer ?
#
loop_
_entity_poly.entity_id
_entity_poly.type
_entity_poly.pdbx_seq_one_letter_code
_entity_poly.pdbx_strand_id
1 'polypeptide(L)'
;MKKIKRLTLTAALAFCAILWFSMAAFADDTQEVRDFPGFNGSGSKQVGPIEGSVSYDCWYDDDDSDDDDGGPGAYTYKRGWRYSPGGWWFQNSDGSWPSNGWKHIDGRWYMFDNGGHMMTGWYTDGNGNKFYLNPTDDGTLGSMRIGWQIVNGKAYYFNTMSDGTLGRLLVNTTTPDGYHVGTDGIMAR
;
A
#
# COMPACT_ATOMS: atom_id res chain seq x y z
N MET A 1 -48.20 -22.83 -63.72
CA MET A 1 -48.09 -24.24 -63.31
C MET A 1 -47.41 -24.32 -61.93
N LYS A 2 -48.02 -25.08 -61.01
CA LYS A 2 -47.48 -25.81 -59.83
C LYS A 2 -46.64 -25.09 -58.74
N LYS A 3 -47.36 -24.69 -57.67
CA LYS A 3 -47.23 -24.97 -56.22
C LYS A 3 -45.95 -25.65 -55.61
N ILE A 4 -45.43 -25.00 -54.55
CA ILE A 4 -45.02 -25.46 -53.18
C ILE A 4 -43.83 -26.44 -53.02
N LYS A 5 -42.89 -26.14 -52.10
CA LYS A 5 -42.72 -26.80 -50.77
C LYS A 5 -41.47 -26.32 -50.01
N ARG A 6 -41.65 -26.04 -48.71
CA ARG A 6 -40.60 -25.89 -47.68
C ARG A 6 -39.91 -27.24 -47.50
N LEU A 7 -38.59 -27.24 -47.31
CA LEU A 7 -37.84 -28.43 -46.89
C LEU A 7 -37.09 -28.12 -45.59
N THR A 8 -37.64 -28.64 -44.51
CA THR A 8 -36.96 -28.84 -43.23
C THR A 8 -35.92 -29.95 -43.42
N LEU A 9 -34.66 -29.69 -43.09
CA LEU A 9 -33.65 -30.74 -42.97
C LEU A 9 -33.26 -30.89 -41.50
N THR A 10 -33.92 -31.83 -40.84
CA THR A 10 -33.44 -32.50 -39.63
C THR A 10 -32.23 -33.35 -40.02
N ALA A 11 -31.05 -33.05 -39.46
CA ALA A 11 -29.90 -33.94 -39.48
C ALA A 11 -29.65 -34.48 -38.08
N ALA A 12 -29.47 -35.79 -38.03
CA ALA A 12 -29.56 -36.66 -36.88
C ALA A 12 -28.32 -36.59 -35.98
N LEU A 13 -28.58 -36.93 -34.71
CA LEU A 13 -27.62 -37.32 -33.68
C LEU A 13 -26.59 -38.33 -34.20
N ALA A 14 -25.30 -38.01 -34.00
CA ALA A 14 -24.25 -39.00 -33.90
C ALA A 14 -23.65 -38.91 -32.49
N PHE A 15 -24.02 -39.88 -31.65
CA PHE A 15 -23.33 -40.20 -30.41
C PHE A 15 -21.90 -40.65 -30.76
N CYS A 16 -20.90 -39.94 -30.28
CA CYS A 16 -19.58 -40.52 -30.04
C CYS A 16 -19.11 -40.03 -28.68
N ALA A 17 -19.23 -40.91 -27.70
CA ALA A 17 -18.63 -40.75 -26.39
C ALA A 17 -17.10 -40.64 -26.56
N ILE A 18 -16.46 -39.70 -25.87
CA ILE A 18 -15.09 -39.82 -25.37
C ILE A 18 -14.87 -38.66 -24.38
N LEU A 19 -14.72 -39.09 -23.13
CA LEU A 19 -13.92 -38.51 -22.05
C LEU A 19 -14.44 -37.25 -21.37
N TRP A 20 -14.91 -37.49 -20.15
CA TRP A 20 -14.61 -36.69 -18.95
C TRP A 20 -13.19 -36.09 -19.07
N PHE A 21 -13.12 -34.84 -19.54
CA PHE A 21 -12.07 -33.95 -19.09
C PHE A 21 -12.74 -33.06 -18.07
N SER A 22 -12.36 -33.25 -16.81
CA SER A 22 -12.50 -32.21 -15.81
C SER A 22 -12.08 -30.91 -16.49
N MET A 23 -13.01 -29.98 -16.63
CA MET A 23 -12.66 -28.60 -16.87
C MET A 23 -12.06 -28.14 -15.54
N ALA A 24 -10.82 -28.57 -15.31
CA ALA A 24 -9.88 -27.73 -14.60
C ALA A 24 -10.00 -26.41 -15.32
N ALA A 25 -10.54 -25.41 -14.63
CA ALA A 25 -10.21 -24.04 -14.94
C ALA A 25 -8.68 -24.04 -14.98
N PHE A 26 -8.12 -24.17 -16.18
CA PHE A 26 -6.82 -23.64 -16.47
C PHE A 26 -7.01 -22.17 -16.14
N ALA A 27 -6.60 -21.79 -14.94
CA ALA A 27 -6.30 -20.42 -14.64
C ALA A 27 -5.44 -19.98 -15.82
N ASP A 28 -6.03 -19.11 -16.64
CA ASP A 28 -5.29 -18.32 -17.57
C ASP A 28 -4.37 -17.46 -16.69
N ASP A 29 -3.22 -18.02 -16.33
CA ASP A 29 -2.17 -17.39 -15.52
C ASP A 29 -1.44 -16.29 -16.31
N THR A 30 -2.12 -15.69 -17.30
CA THR A 30 -1.67 -14.47 -17.98
C THR A 30 -2.44 -13.22 -17.51
N GLN A 31 -2.60 -13.09 -16.19
CA GLN A 31 -2.81 -11.84 -15.46
C GLN A 31 -2.12 -12.03 -14.09
N GLU A 32 -1.07 -11.32 -13.67
CA GLU A 32 -0.48 -10.07 -14.11
C GLU A 32 1.02 -10.14 -13.87
N VAL A 33 1.81 -9.69 -14.83
CA VAL A 33 3.11 -9.11 -14.50
C VAL A 33 2.84 -8.01 -13.48
N ARG A 34 3.19 -8.24 -12.21
CA ARG A 34 4.22 -7.44 -11.53
C ARG A 34 4.99 -8.33 -10.56
N ASP A 35 6.14 -8.79 -11.04
CA ASP A 35 7.35 -8.59 -10.24
C ASP A 35 7.25 -7.16 -9.67
N PHE A 36 7.16 -7.00 -8.36
CA PHE A 36 7.18 -5.65 -7.76
C PHE A 36 8.59 -5.32 -7.26
N PRO A 37 9.52 -4.85 -8.11
CA PRO A 37 10.71 -4.19 -7.64
C PRO A 37 10.46 -2.68 -7.54
N GLY A 38 10.56 -2.10 -6.34
CA GLY A 38 11.08 -0.72 -6.24
C GLY A 38 10.34 0.32 -5.42
N PHE A 39 10.34 0.20 -4.09
CA PHE A 39 10.36 1.42 -3.28
C PHE A 39 11.69 2.15 -3.53
N ASN A 40 11.68 3.20 -4.37
CA ASN A 40 12.84 4.07 -4.63
C ASN A 40 12.98 5.20 -3.60
N GLY A 41 12.26 5.13 -2.48
CA GLY A 41 12.54 6.00 -1.34
C GLY A 41 13.86 5.60 -0.67
N SER A 42 14.29 6.38 0.32
CA SER A 42 15.55 6.29 1.07
C SER A 42 15.91 4.92 1.71
N GLY A 43 15.08 3.88 1.56
CA GLY A 43 15.26 2.57 2.19
C GLY A 43 16.11 1.62 1.35
N SER A 44 17.10 0.97 1.97
CA SER A 44 17.80 -0.15 1.35
C SER A 44 16.88 -1.36 1.18
N LYS A 45 16.81 -1.92 -0.05
CA LYS A 45 16.12 -3.18 -0.37
C LYS A 45 16.73 -4.34 0.42
N GLN A 46 16.15 -4.68 1.57
CA GLN A 46 16.53 -5.87 2.33
C GLN A 46 15.26 -6.66 2.67
N VAL A 47 15.32 -7.97 2.45
CA VAL A 47 14.26 -8.93 2.81
C VAL A 47 14.54 -9.41 4.23
N GLY A 48 13.55 -9.33 5.11
CA GLY A 48 13.69 -9.74 6.52
C GLY A 48 14.23 -8.63 7.45
N PRO A 49 14.39 -8.94 8.75
CA PRO A 49 15.01 -8.03 9.72
C PRO A 49 16.44 -7.70 9.25
N ILE A 50 16.85 -6.42 9.30
CA ILE A 50 18.30 -6.16 9.26
C ILE A 50 18.79 -6.38 10.67
N GLU A 51 19.63 -7.41 10.84
CA GLU A 51 20.33 -7.62 12.09
C GLU A 51 21.21 -6.40 12.37
N GLY A 52 21.05 -5.83 13.57
CA GLY A 52 21.88 -4.71 13.99
C GLY A 52 23.35 -5.12 14.04
N SER A 53 24.25 -4.17 13.81
CA SER A 53 25.64 -4.37 14.21
C SER A 53 25.74 -4.18 15.72
N VAL A 54 26.32 -5.15 16.43
CA VAL A 54 26.83 -4.91 17.79
C VAL A 54 27.96 -3.88 17.68
N SER A 55 27.81 -2.74 18.34
CA SER A 55 28.91 -1.80 18.53
C SER A 55 29.74 -2.33 19.71
N TYR A 56 30.98 -2.75 19.43
CA TYR A 56 31.97 -3.14 20.45
C TYR A 56 32.83 -1.95 20.89
N ASP A 57 32.37 -0.72 20.71
CA ASP A 57 33.07 0.49 21.18
C ASP A 57 32.71 0.76 22.64
N CYS A 58 33.10 -0.15 23.52
CA CYS A 58 33.37 0.17 24.92
C CYS A 58 34.88 0.14 25.12
N TRP A 59 35.49 1.31 25.19
CA TRP A 59 36.85 1.43 25.73
C TRP A 59 36.77 0.95 27.18
N TYR A 60 37.42 -0.17 27.46
CA TYR A 60 37.66 -0.65 28.82
C TYR A 60 38.56 0.37 29.51
N ASP A 61 37.97 1.25 30.32
CA ASP A 61 38.70 1.83 31.44
C ASP A 61 38.65 0.80 32.57
N ASP A 62 39.73 0.03 32.68
CA ASP A 62 40.09 -0.71 33.90
C ASP A 62 40.17 0.30 35.06
N ASP A 63 39.11 0.45 35.86
CA ASP A 63 39.26 0.73 37.28
C ASP A 63 38.03 0.26 38.09
N ASP A 64 38.33 -0.49 39.12
CA ASP A 64 37.53 -1.09 40.18
C ASP A 64 36.20 -0.38 40.55
N SER A 65 35.09 -1.13 40.53
CA SER A 65 34.26 -1.33 41.74
C SER A 65 33.14 -2.33 41.49
N ASP A 66 32.96 -3.22 42.44
CA ASP A 66 31.92 -4.24 42.55
C ASP A 66 30.48 -3.72 42.30
N ASP A 67 29.64 -4.61 41.76
CA ASP A 67 28.18 -4.48 41.58
C ASP A 67 27.68 -3.52 40.48
N ASP A 68 27.75 -3.94 39.21
CA ASP A 68 26.59 -3.77 38.30
C ASP A 68 26.70 -4.71 37.09
N ASP A 69 25.72 -5.62 37.02
CA ASP A 69 25.47 -6.58 35.95
C ASP A 69 25.56 -5.91 34.58
N GLY A 70 26.56 -6.32 33.80
CA GLY A 70 27.03 -5.66 32.58
C GLY A 70 25.90 -5.22 31.65
N GLY A 71 25.70 -3.89 31.58
CA GLY A 71 24.74 -3.27 30.68
C GLY A 71 24.97 -3.72 29.23
N PRO A 72 23.99 -4.32 28.56
CA PRO A 72 24.21 -4.90 27.24
C PRO A 72 24.48 -3.79 26.23
N GLY A 73 25.50 -3.98 25.39
CA GLY A 73 25.83 -3.10 24.28
C GLY A 73 24.58 -2.73 23.46
N ALA A 74 24.41 -1.45 23.17
CA ALA A 74 23.24 -0.96 22.46
C ALA A 74 23.20 -1.56 21.04
N TYR A 75 22.23 -2.43 20.77
CA TYR A 75 21.94 -2.91 19.42
C TYR A 75 21.40 -1.76 18.58
N THR A 76 22.15 -1.33 17.57
CA THR A 76 21.67 -0.33 16.60
C THR A 76 21.15 -1.05 15.37
N TYR A 77 19.84 -0.99 15.11
CA TYR A 77 19.23 -1.53 13.90
C TYR A 77 19.38 -0.54 12.75
N LYS A 78 19.55 -1.06 11.54
CA LYS A 78 19.56 -0.22 10.35
C LYS A 78 18.13 0.25 10.05
N ARG A 79 17.86 1.55 10.25
CA ARG A 79 16.57 2.15 9.87
C ARG A 79 16.27 1.98 8.38
N GLY A 80 15.02 1.70 8.04
CA GLY A 80 14.55 1.81 6.66
C GLY A 80 13.37 0.92 6.32
N TRP A 81 12.94 1.03 5.06
CA TRP A 81 11.86 0.25 4.49
C TRP A 81 12.26 -1.20 4.27
N ARG A 82 11.30 -2.10 4.46
CA ARG A 82 11.42 -3.55 4.33
C ARG A 82 10.20 -4.10 3.64
N TYR A 83 10.37 -5.26 3.01
CA TYR A 83 9.28 -5.95 2.35
C TYR A 83 9.06 -7.33 2.96
N SER A 84 7.80 -7.72 3.06
CA SER A 84 7.32 -9.03 3.45
C SER A 84 6.17 -9.43 2.52
N PRO A 85 5.71 -10.70 2.50
CA PRO A 85 4.53 -11.08 1.73
C PRO A 85 3.26 -10.28 2.08
N GLY A 86 3.17 -9.71 3.30
CA GLY A 86 2.08 -8.82 3.71
C GLY A 86 2.20 -7.38 3.21
N GLY A 87 3.34 -7.01 2.57
CA GLY A 87 3.60 -5.67 2.05
C GLY A 87 4.83 -5.01 2.64
N TRP A 88 4.99 -3.72 2.32
CA TRP A 88 6.05 -2.88 2.83
C TRP A 88 5.82 -2.54 4.30
N TRP A 89 6.87 -2.55 5.12
CA TRP A 89 6.85 -2.09 6.51
C TRP A 89 8.11 -1.26 6.79
N PHE A 90 8.15 -0.56 7.92
CA PHE A 90 9.25 0.33 8.25
C PHE A 90 9.95 -0.08 9.55
N GLN A 91 11.26 -0.29 9.51
CA GLN A 91 12.07 -0.56 10.68
C GLN A 91 12.72 0.74 11.18
N ASN A 92 12.51 1.07 12.45
CA ASN A 92 13.19 2.15 13.14
C ASN A 92 14.62 1.72 13.56
N SER A 93 15.46 2.66 13.98
CA SER A 93 16.82 2.38 14.42
C SER A 93 16.91 1.62 15.75
N ASP A 94 15.84 1.63 16.52
CA ASP A 94 15.66 0.84 17.76
C ASP A 94 15.08 -0.56 17.49
N GLY A 95 14.83 -0.90 16.21
CA GLY A 95 14.27 -2.18 15.80
C GLY A 95 12.74 -2.24 15.85
N SER A 96 12.08 -1.24 16.43
CA SER A 96 10.62 -1.13 16.43
C SER A 96 10.06 -0.82 15.03
N TRP A 97 8.75 -0.99 14.85
CA TRP A 97 8.05 -0.63 13.63
C TRP A 97 6.71 0.07 13.96
N PRO A 98 6.24 1.00 13.10
CA PRO A 98 4.92 1.59 13.24
C PRO A 98 3.84 0.56 12.89
N SER A 99 2.73 0.61 13.62
CA SER A 99 1.54 -0.21 13.37
C SER A 99 0.28 0.55 13.75
N ASN A 100 -0.81 0.28 13.04
CA ASN A 100 -2.14 0.84 13.28
C ASN A 100 -2.14 2.37 13.41
N GLY A 101 -1.44 3.07 12.53
CA GLY A 101 -1.30 4.50 12.68
C GLY A 101 -0.46 5.19 11.62
N TRP A 102 -0.50 6.52 11.71
CA TRP A 102 0.26 7.43 10.86
C TRP A 102 1.70 7.54 11.33
N LYS A 103 2.65 7.57 10.39
CA LYS A 103 4.05 7.86 10.66
C LYS A 103 4.58 8.82 9.61
N HIS A 104 5.27 9.85 10.08
CA HIS A 104 6.02 10.76 9.23
C HIS A 104 7.44 10.22 9.04
N ILE A 105 7.80 9.89 7.80
CA ILE A 105 9.08 9.28 7.41
C ILE A 105 9.63 10.10 6.24
N ASP A 106 10.83 10.65 6.42
CA ASP A 106 11.59 11.34 5.37
C ASP A 106 10.78 12.40 4.60
N GLY A 107 10.01 13.20 5.33
CA GLY A 107 9.21 14.31 4.78
C GLY A 107 7.85 13.91 4.22
N ARG A 108 7.41 12.67 4.42
CA ARG A 108 6.12 12.16 3.91
C ARG A 108 5.35 11.43 5.00
N TRP A 109 4.03 11.52 4.95
CA TRP A 109 3.14 10.78 5.81
C TRP A 109 2.76 9.44 5.19
N TYR A 110 2.78 8.40 6.01
CA TYR A 110 2.39 7.03 5.66
C TYR A 110 1.42 6.51 6.70
N MET A 111 0.46 5.69 6.27
CA MET A 111 -0.46 4.98 7.17
C MET A 111 -0.07 3.50 7.21
N PHE A 112 -0.03 2.94 8.41
CA PHE A 112 0.25 1.53 8.63
C PHE A 112 -0.98 0.81 9.19
N ASP A 113 -1.23 -0.39 8.69
CA ASP A 113 -2.28 -1.26 9.20
C ASP A 113 -1.89 -1.90 10.54
N ASN A 114 -2.78 -2.72 11.10
CA ASN A 114 -2.54 -3.39 12.38
C ASN A 114 -1.32 -4.33 12.37
N GLY A 115 -0.94 -4.88 11.21
CA GLY A 115 0.25 -5.71 11.04
C GLY A 115 1.55 -4.91 10.90
N GLY A 116 1.46 -3.58 10.78
CA GLY A 116 2.59 -2.72 10.49
C GLY A 116 2.94 -2.66 9.00
N HIS A 117 2.02 -3.08 8.13
CA HIS A 117 2.17 -2.96 6.69
C HIS A 117 1.62 -1.61 6.20
N MET A 118 2.36 -0.99 5.30
CA MET A 118 2.05 0.29 4.70
C MET A 118 0.81 0.16 3.81
N MET A 119 -0.16 1.02 4.06
CA MET A 119 -1.38 1.10 3.28
C MET A 119 -1.19 1.93 2.00
N THR A 120 -2.00 1.64 0.99
CA THR A 120 -2.08 2.40 -0.28
C THR A 120 -3.54 2.60 -0.68
N GLY A 121 -3.81 3.60 -1.51
CA GLY A 121 -5.15 3.91 -1.99
C GLY A 121 -6.00 4.67 -0.96
N TRP A 122 -7.31 4.46 -1.01
CA TRP A 122 -8.24 5.14 -0.11
C TRP A 122 -8.14 4.59 1.32
N TYR A 123 -8.00 5.50 2.28
CA TYR A 123 -8.05 5.19 3.70
C TYR A 123 -9.17 5.99 4.37
N THR A 124 -9.92 5.36 5.28
CA THR A 124 -10.93 6.03 6.10
C THR A 124 -10.61 5.77 7.56
N ASP A 125 -10.49 6.84 8.35
CA ASP A 125 -10.24 6.73 9.79
C ASP A 125 -11.50 6.36 10.58
N GLY A 126 -11.35 6.12 11.89
CA GLY A 126 -12.47 5.79 12.77
C GLY A 126 -13.51 6.91 12.94
N ASN A 127 -13.18 8.15 12.53
CA ASN A 127 -14.07 9.30 12.55
C ASN A 127 -14.76 9.53 11.19
N GLY A 128 -14.54 8.66 10.21
CA GLY A 128 -15.09 8.78 8.85
C GLY A 128 -14.35 9.76 7.94
N ASN A 129 -13.20 10.29 8.36
CA ASN A 129 -12.37 11.14 7.50
C ASN A 129 -11.66 10.27 6.46
N LYS A 130 -11.66 10.76 5.22
CA LYS A 130 -11.02 10.06 4.09
C LYS A 130 -9.68 10.67 3.74
N PHE A 131 -8.74 9.82 3.37
CA PHE A 131 -7.40 10.16 2.93
C PHE A 131 -7.06 9.34 1.69
N TYR A 132 -6.06 9.79 0.93
CA TYR A 132 -5.59 9.06 -0.23
C TYR A 132 -4.07 8.88 -0.17
N LEU A 133 -3.67 7.62 -0.10
CA LEU A 133 -2.29 7.15 -0.06
C LEU A 133 -1.89 6.75 -1.47
N ASN A 134 -0.75 7.22 -1.95
CA ASN A 134 -0.33 7.00 -3.32
C ASN A 134 -0.20 5.50 -3.65
N PRO A 135 -1.00 4.92 -4.57
CA PRO A 135 -0.85 3.52 -4.96
C PRO A 135 0.15 3.33 -6.09
N THR A 136 0.69 4.41 -6.66
CA THR A 136 1.59 4.37 -7.82
C THR A 136 3.04 4.26 -7.35
N ASP A 137 3.78 3.35 -7.98
CA ASP A 137 5.22 3.21 -7.75
C ASP A 137 6.03 4.25 -8.55
N ASP A 138 5.94 5.51 -8.13
CA ASP A 138 6.66 6.67 -8.68
C ASP A 138 7.80 7.14 -7.77
N GLY A 139 8.25 6.27 -6.85
CA GLY A 139 9.16 6.62 -5.76
C GLY A 139 8.49 7.28 -4.55
N THR A 140 7.17 7.47 -4.59
CA THR A 140 6.37 7.99 -3.47
C THR A 140 5.23 7.05 -3.08
N LEU A 141 5.34 5.76 -3.40
CA LEU A 141 4.36 4.72 -3.02
C LEU A 141 3.99 4.82 -1.54
N GLY A 142 2.70 4.76 -1.23
CA GLY A 142 2.13 4.84 0.11
C GLY A 142 2.11 6.24 0.74
N SER A 143 2.76 7.23 0.12
CA SER A 143 2.76 8.59 0.68
C SER A 143 1.37 9.22 0.59
N MET A 144 0.97 9.91 1.65
CA MET A 144 -0.28 10.66 1.71
C MET A 144 -0.28 11.80 0.68
N ARG A 145 -1.30 11.83 -0.18
CA ARG A 145 -1.51 12.93 -1.13
C ARG A 145 -2.21 14.10 -0.43
N ILE A 146 -1.85 15.30 -0.87
CA ILE A 146 -2.45 16.57 -0.45
C ILE A 146 -2.79 17.40 -1.71
N GLY A 147 -3.65 18.41 -1.56
CA GLY A 147 -4.12 19.26 -2.64
C GLY A 147 -5.00 18.52 -3.65
N TRP A 148 -5.06 19.05 -4.88
CA TRP A 148 -5.82 18.46 -5.97
C TRP A 148 -5.22 17.14 -6.44
N GLN A 149 -6.05 16.11 -6.54
CA GLN A 149 -5.69 14.79 -7.05
C GLN A 149 -6.79 14.28 -7.99
N ILE A 150 -6.37 13.69 -9.10
CA ILE A 150 -7.28 13.01 -10.02
C ILE A 150 -7.26 11.52 -9.70
N VAL A 151 -8.40 10.98 -9.26
CA VAL A 151 -8.56 9.56 -8.96
C VAL A 151 -9.71 9.04 -9.81
N ASN A 152 -9.43 8.07 -10.70
CA ASN A 152 -10.41 7.48 -11.62
C ASN A 152 -11.20 8.54 -12.42
N GLY A 153 -10.52 9.56 -12.93
CA GLY A 153 -11.12 10.63 -13.74
C GLY A 153 -11.93 11.67 -12.96
N LYS A 154 -11.93 11.61 -11.63
CA LYS A 154 -12.62 12.55 -10.73
C LYS A 154 -11.60 13.37 -9.95
N ALA A 155 -11.85 14.67 -9.83
CA ALA A 155 -10.99 15.58 -9.08
C ALA A 155 -11.43 15.65 -7.61
N TYR A 156 -10.48 15.43 -6.71
CA TYR A 156 -10.64 15.49 -5.26
C TYR A 156 -9.64 16.47 -4.67
N TYR A 157 -10.02 17.18 -3.62
CA TYR A 157 -9.12 18.06 -2.88
C TYR A 157 -8.84 17.51 -1.49
N PHE A 158 -7.57 17.22 -1.20
CA PHE A 158 -7.09 16.83 0.11
C PHE A 158 -6.48 18.03 0.82
N ASN A 159 -6.81 18.23 2.09
CA ASN A 159 -6.42 19.44 2.80
C ASN A 159 -4.89 19.59 2.85
N THR A 160 -4.41 20.81 2.60
CA THR A 160 -2.99 21.17 2.63
C THR A 160 -2.61 21.91 3.92
N MET A 161 -3.59 22.25 4.75
CA MET A 161 -3.39 23.01 5.98
C MET A 161 -2.82 22.13 7.11
N SER A 162 -1.81 22.63 7.81
CA SER A 162 -1.21 21.97 8.98
C SER A 162 -1.95 22.30 10.28
N ASP A 163 -3.28 22.26 10.27
CA ASP A 163 -4.18 22.60 11.39
C ASP A 163 -4.70 21.37 12.14
N GLY A 164 -4.02 20.23 11.99
CA GLY A 164 -4.48 18.93 12.48
C GLY A 164 -5.40 18.19 11.51
N THR A 165 -5.67 18.77 10.33
CA THR A 165 -6.56 18.18 9.33
C THR A 165 -5.88 17.92 7.98
N LEU A 166 -4.56 18.02 7.93
CA LEU A 166 -3.71 17.74 6.77
C LEU A 166 -4.08 16.41 6.11
N GLY A 167 -4.24 16.41 4.80
CA GLY A 167 -4.55 15.23 4.00
C GLY A 167 -5.99 14.73 4.06
N ARG A 168 -6.86 15.34 4.90
CA ARG A 168 -8.29 14.99 4.92
C ARG A 168 -8.97 15.44 3.63
N LEU A 169 -9.76 14.56 3.01
CA LEU A 169 -10.62 14.90 1.88
C LEU A 169 -11.63 15.97 2.29
N LEU A 170 -11.69 17.06 1.52
CA LEU A 170 -12.75 18.05 1.66
C LEU A 170 -14.03 17.54 0.99
N VAL A 171 -15.15 17.67 1.68
CA VAL A 171 -16.49 17.32 1.20
C VAL A 171 -17.46 18.43 1.56
N ASN A 172 -18.44 18.69 0.69
CA ASN A 172 -19.52 19.65 0.89
C ASN A 172 -19.04 21.03 1.36
N THR A 173 -18.00 21.56 0.71
CA THR A 173 -17.33 22.81 1.11
C THR A 173 -16.65 23.49 -0.08
N THR A 174 -16.09 24.67 0.16
CA THR A 174 -15.26 25.41 -0.79
C THR A 174 -13.79 25.17 -0.46
N THR A 175 -12.99 24.81 -1.46
CA THR A 175 -11.54 24.67 -1.35
C THR A 175 -10.87 26.04 -1.13
N PRO A 176 -9.63 26.10 -0.60
CA PRO A 176 -8.93 27.36 -0.37
C PRO A 176 -8.73 28.24 -1.63
N ASP A 177 -8.73 27.63 -2.81
CA ASP A 177 -8.63 28.27 -4.12
C ASP A 177 -10.00 28.60 -4.77
N GLY A 178 -11.10 28.39 -4.04
CA GLY A 178 -12.43 28.90 -4.41
C GLY A 178 -13.34 27.94 -5.17
N TYR A 179 -12.95 26.68 -5.36
CA TYR A 179 -13.80 25.68 -6.03
C TYR A 179 -14.74 24.98 -5.04
N HIS A 180 -15.91 24.56 -5.50
CA HIS A 180 -16.84 23.77 -4.68
C HIS A 180 -16.62 22.27 -4.89
N VAL A 181 -16.57 21.53 -3.78
CA VAL A 181 -16.57 20.06 -3.78
C VAL A 181 -17.87 19.53 -3.18
N GLY A 182 -18.46 18.53 -3.84
CA GLY A 182 -19.73 17.93 -3.46
C GLY A 182 -19.65 17.08 -2.18
N THR A 183 -20.77 16.46 -1.82
CA THR A 183 -20.87 15.55 -0.66
C THR A 183 -20.04 14.28 -0.82
N ASP A 184 -19.71 13.91 -2.06
CA ASP A 184 -18.81 12.83 -2.44
C ASP A 184 -17.34 13.28 -2.56
N GLY A 185 -17.05 14.55 -2.32
CA GLY A 185 -15.73 15.17 -2.43
C GLY A 185 -15.28 15.43 -3.87
N ILE A 186 -16.15 15.19 -4.85
CA ILE A 186 -15.83 15.46 -6.26
C ILE A 186 -15.98 16.95 -6.52
N MET A 187 -15.02 17.54 -7.24
CA MET A 187 -15.12 18.90 -7.74
C MET A 187 -16.38 19.08 -8.59
N ALA A 188 -17.24 20.00 -8.18
CA ALA A 188 -18.39 20.42 -8.96
C ALA A 188 -17.93 21.37 -10.08
N ARG A 189 -18.62 21.33 -11.22
CA ARG A 189 -18.48 22.32 -12.29
C ARG A 189 -19.37 23.52 -12.04
#